data_AF-A0A0D0EJC8-F1
#
_entry.id   AF-A0A0D0EJC8-F1
#
_cell.length_a   1.000
_cell.length_b   1.000
_cell.length_c   1.000
_cell.angle_alpha   90.00
_cell.angle_beta   90.00
_cell.angle_gamma   90.00
#
_symmetry.space_group_name_H-M   'P 1'
#
loop_
_entity.id
_entity.type
_entity.pdbx_description
1 polymer ?
#
loop_
_entity_poly.entity_id
_entity_poly.type
_entity_poly.pdbx_seq_one_letter_code
_entity_poly.pdbx_strand_id
1 'polypeptide(L)'
;MISKNNLNFWNFRHIYNKQKNMTKFERAEKAERDNMIALFKQFNVQHYEFTEANTFDNIDGYFTGSTGNKVAFEVKNRKTKSDQYPTTIIESFKLDAIHASTNQTEYEPMLFVFFADNKVFFEKLKTGGYETFVCPTQATTMGNTELINKEFVKIPIDNKNVISLK
;
A
#
# COMPACT_ATOMS: atom_id res chain seq x y z
N MET A 1 1.17 -43.04 -19.02
CA MET A 1 2.12 -42.20 -18.23
C MET A 1 2.33 -40.89 -18.97
N ILE A 2 1.77 -39.79 -18.48
CA ILE A 2 2.03 -38.44 -19.02
C ILE A 2 3.39 -38.00 -18.44
N SER A 3 4.35 -37.66 -19.30
CA SER A 3 5.71 -37.35 -18.85
C SER A 3 5.72 -36.07 -18.01
N LYS A 4 6.52 -36.07 -16.93
CA LYS A 4 6.70 -34.95 -15.99
C LYS A 4 7.14 -33.64 -16.66
N ASN A 5 7.58 -33.68 -17.92
CA ASN A 5 7.98 -32.50 -18.69
C ASN A 5 6.81 -31.65 -19.22
N ASN A 6 5.60 -32.21 -19.34
CA ASN A 6 4.43 -31.45 -19.80
C ASN A 6 3.73 -30.63 -18.69
N LEU A 7 3.90 -30.99 -17.41
CA LEU A 7 3.27 -30.27 -16.30
C LEU A 7 3.90 -28.88 -16.06
N ASN A 8 5.20 -28.73 -16.31
CA ASN A 8 5.88 -27.44 -16.15
C ASN A 8 5.49 -26.42 -17.23
N PHE A 9 5.29 -26.84 -18.48
CA PHE A 9 4.97 -25.93 -19.58
C PHE A 9 3.56 -25.32 -19.46
N TRP A 10 2.59 -26.09 -18.97
CA TRP A 10 1.22 -25.62 -18.76
C TRP A 10 1.10 -24.67 -17.56
N ASN A 11 1.81 -24.96 -16.45
CA ASN A 11 1.87 -24.03 -15.30
C ASN A 11 2.52 -22.69 -15.68
N PHE A 12 3.61 -22.70 -16.44
CA PHE A 12 4.24 -21.46 -16.91
C PHE A 12 3.31 -20.65 -17.80
N ARG A 13 2.61 -21.27 -18.76
CA ARG A 13 1.70 -20.57 -19.67
C ARG A 13 0.46 -20.01 -18.95
N HIS A 14 -0.03 -20.70 -17.92
CA HIS A 14 -1.17 -20.22 -17.13
C HIS A 14 -0.80 -19.03 -16.24
N ILE A 15 0.37 -19.06 -15.58
CA ILE A 15 0.89 -17.95 -14.77
C ILE A 15 1.14 -16.71 -15.65
N TYR A 16 1.71 -16.91 -16.84
CA TYR A 16 1.99 -15.83 -17.79
C TYR A 16 0.71 -15.19 -18.36
N ASN A 17 -0.32 -15.99 -18.66
CA ASN A 17 -1.61 -15.47 -19.11
C ASN A 17 -2.41 -14.79 -17.98
N LYS A 18 -2.27 -15.23 -16.72
CA LYS A 18 -2.94 -14.59 -15.59
C LYS A 18 -2.37 -13.18 -15.31
N GLN A 19 -1.07 -12.98 -15.49
CA GLN A 19 -0.42 -11.67 -15.39
C GLN A 19 -0.82 -10.70 -16.50
N LYS A 20 -1.15 -11.20 -17.70
CA LYS A 20 -1.50 -10.38 -18.88
C LYS A 20 -2.89 -9.73 -18.79
N ASN A 21 -3.79 -10.28 -17.96
CA ASN A 21 -5.16 -9.80 -17.79
C ASN A 21 -5.37 -8.93 -16.56
N MET A 22 -4.34 -8.68 -15.76
CA MET A 22 -4.49 -7.81 -14.60
C MET A 22 -4.69 -6.35 -15.04
N THR A 23 -5.63 -5.65 -14.43
CA THR A 23 -5.78 -4.20 -14.59
C THR A 23 -4.55 -3.48 -14.04
N LYS A 24 -4.40 -2.20 -14.40
CA LYS A 24 -3.31 -1.37 -13.84
C LYS A 24 -3.40 -1.27 -12.31
N PHE A 25 -4.61 -1.31 -11.77
CA PHE A 25 -4.89 -1.24 -10.34
C PHE A 25 -4.51 -2.53 -9.62
N GLU A 26 -4.96 -3.69 -10.13
CA GLU A 26 -4.61 -5.00 -9.54
C GLU A 26 -3.09 -5.22 -9.52
N ARG A 27 -2.36 -4.72 -10.53
CA ARG A 27 -0.89 -4.77 -10.53
C ARG A 27 -0.26 -3.89 -9.46
N ALA A 28 -0.81 -2.69 -9.23
CA ALA A 28 -0.33 -1.79 -8.20
C ALA A 28 -0.55 -2.39 -6.81
N GLU A 29 -1.77 -2.88 -6.55
CA GLU A 29 -2.14 -3.54 -5.31
C GLU A 29 -1.26 -4.78 -5.03
N LYS A 30 -1.06 -5.64 -6.04
CA LYS A 30 -0.18 -6.80 -5.89
C LYS A 30 1.25 -6.38 -5.51
N ALA A 31 1.78 -5.33 -6.14
CA ALA A 31 3.11 -4.84 -5.82
C ALA A 31 3.20 -4.29 -4.38
N GLU A 32 2.16 -3.61 -3.89
CA GLU A 32 2.08 -3.13 -2.50
C GLU A 32 2.04 -4.31 -1.52
N ARG A 33 1.21 -5.32 -1.79
CA ARG A 33 1.14 -6.55 -0.97
C ARG A 33 2.47 -7.30 -0.96
N ASP A 34 3.10 -7.50 -2.12
CA ASP A 34 4.41 -8.18 -2.21
C ASP A 34 5.49 -7.45 -1.40
N ASN A 35 5.52 -6.11 -1.47
CA ASN A 35 6.44 -5.27 -0.70
C ASN A 35 6.22 -5.39 0.81
N MET A 36 4.95 -5.38 1.25
CA MET A 36 4.60 -5.59 2.66
C MET A 36 4.97 -7.00 3.14
N ILE A 37 4.75 -8.04 2.35
CA ILE A 37 5.16 -9.41 2.68
C ILE A 37 6.69 -9.48 2.86
N ALA A 38 7.47 -8.83 1.99
CA ALA A 38 8.91 -8.78 2.12
C ALA A 38 9.34 -8.10 3.42
N LEU A 39 8.72 -6.96 3.76
CA LEU A 39 8.94 -6.26 5.02
C LEU A 39 8.59 -7.13 6.23
N PHE A 40 7.42 -7.77 6.22
CA PHE A 40 6.95 -8.65 7.27
C PHE A 40 7.91 -9.82 7.50
N LYS A 41 8.41 -10.44 6.44
CA LYS A 41 9.44 -11.50 6.53
C LYS A 41 10.73 -10.97 7.16
N GLN A 42 11.20 -9.79 6.76
CA GLN A 42 12.40 -9.17 7.31
C GLN A 42 12.29 -8.92 8.83
N PHE A 43 11.11 -8.57 9.32
CA PHE A 43 10.84 -8.30 10.73
C PHE A 43 10.21 -9.48 11.47
N ASN A 44 10.25 -10.68 10.89
CA ASN A 44 9.76 -11.93 11.49
C ASN A 44 8.28 -11.87 11.94
N VAL A 45 7.44 -11.13 11.19
CA VAL A 45 5.99 -11.05 11.40
C VAL A 45 5.37 -12.38 10.99
N GLN A 46 4.84 -13.12 11.98
CA GLN A 46 4.32 -14.48 11.77
C GLN A 46 2.88 -14.52 11.26
N HIS A 47 2.08 -13.50 11.58
CA HIS A 47 0.65 -13.49 11.31
C HIS A 47 0.20 -12.14 10.75
N TYR A 48 -0.31 -12.15 9.51
CA TYR A 48 -0.89 -10.97 8.88
C TYR A 48 -2.07 -11.39 8.01
N GLU A 49 -3.06 -10.51 7.90
CA GLU A 49 -4.21 -10.67 7.03
C GLU A 49 -4.38 -9.39 6.21
N PHE A 50 -4.43 -9.57 4.89
CA PHE A 50 -4.80 -8.48 4.02
C PHE A 50 -6.31 -8.48 3.85
N THR A 51 -6.99 -7.48 4.40
CA THR A 51 -8.44 -7.34 4.29
C THR A 51 -8.81 -6.55 3.03
N GLU A 52 -9.95 -6.88 2.43
CA GLU A 52 -10.50 -6.06 1.36
C GLU A 52 -11.23 -4.87 1.97
N ALA A 53 -11.01 -3.70 1.40
CA ALA A 53 -11.71 -2.49 1.78
C ALA A 53 -13.19 -2.55 1.35
N ASN A 54 -14.10 -2.94 2.25
CA ASN A 54 -15.53 -3.03 1.92
C ASN A 54 -16.20 -1.67 1.63
N THR A 55 -15.57 -0.55 2.00
CA THR A 55 -16.12 0.81 1.92
C THR A 55 -15.19 1.81 1.23
N PHE A 56 -13.98 1.40 0.88
CA PHE A 56 -13.06 2.24 0.10
C PHE A 56 -13.17 1.81 -1.34
N ASP A 57 -12.86 2.69 -2.30
CA ASP A 57 -12.65 2.26 -3.68
C ASP A 57 -11.81 0.96 -3.64
N ASN A 58 -12.13 -0.04 -4.47
CA ASN A 58 -11.54 -1.40 -4.54
C ASN A 58 -10.00 -1.41 -4.83
N ILE A 59 -9.29 -0.35 -4.46
CA ILE A 59 -8.03 0.13 -5.01
C ILE A 59 -7.07 0.59 -3.90
N ASP A 60 -7.53 0.77 -2.66
CA ASP A 60 -6.65 1.16 -1.55
C ASP A 60 -6.49 0.04 -0.54
N GLY A 61 -5.25 -0.42 -0.42
CA GLY A 61 -4.84 -1.48 0.47
C GLY A 61 -4.95 -1.07 1.94
N TYR A 62 -6.14 -1.27 2.51
CA TYR A 62 -6.32 -1.34 3.95
C TYR A 62 -5.92 -2.74 4.43
N PHE A 63 -5.07 -2.83 5.44
CA PHE A 63 -4.49 -4.11 5.82
C PHE A 63 -4.26 -4.22 7.31
N THR A 64 -4.29 -5.44 7.84
CA THR A 64 -4.08 -5.73 9.27
C THR A 64 -2.97 -6.74 9.49
N GLY A 65 -1.83 -6.30 10.03
CA GLY A 65 -0.73 -7.17 10.45
C GLY A 65 -0.71 -7.37 11.96
N SER A 66 -0.26 -8.53 12.46
CA SER A 66 -0.12 -8.79 13.89
C SER A 66 1.24 -9.39 14.28
N THR A 67 1.94 -8.71 15.19
CA THR A 67 3.06 -9.25 15.98
C THR A 67 2.87 -8.86 17.44
N GLY A 68 1.75 -9.29 18.03
CA GLY A 68 1.28 -8.77 19.32
C GLY A 68 0.62 -7.40 19.23
N ASN A 69 1.08 -6.52 18.32
CA ASN A 69 0.40 -5.27 17.97
C ASN A 69 -0.37 -5.44 16.66
N LYS A 70 -1.61 -4.96 16.63
CA LYS A 70 -2.42 -4.91 15.41
C LYS A 70 -2.24 -3.53 14.77
N VAL A 71 -2.05 -3.47 13.46
CA VAL A 71 -1.84 -2.21 12.72
C VAL A 71 -2.84 -2.07 11.60
N ALA A 72 -3.36 -0.87 11.37
CA ALA A 72 -4.13 -0.51 10.19
C ALA A 72 -3.25 0.40 9.34
N PHE A 73 -2.99 0.05 8.08
CA PHE A 73 -1.98 0.80 7.33
C PHE A 73 -2.33 1.12 5.89
N GLU A 74 -1.81 2.26 5.43
CA GLU A 74 -1.79 2.70 4.04
C GLU A 74 -0.42 2.38 3.45
N VAL A 75 -0.39 1.91 2.20
CA VAL A 75 0.85 1.62 1.46
C VAL A 75 0.97 2.51 0.24
N LYS A 76 2.17 3.04 -0.01
CA LYS A 76 2.50 3.77 -1.24
C LYS A 76 3.78 3.21 -1.85
N ASN A 77 3.74 2.93 -3.15
CA ASN A 77 4.93 2.63 -3.93
C ASN A 77 5.40 3.85 -4.72
N ARG A 78 6.71 4.15 -4.68
CA ARG A 78 7.34 5.27 -5.38
C ARG A 78 8.46 4.77 -6.28
N LYS A 79 8.51 5.31 -7.50
CA LYS A 79 9.60 5.09 -8.46
C LYS A 79 10.80 6.02 -8.23
N THR A 80 10.69 6.89 -7.23
CA THR A 80 11.70 7.85 -6.82
C THR A 80 12.49 7.27 -5.63
N LYS A 81 13.76 7.65 -5.51
CA LYS A 81 14.62 7.27 -4.36
C LYS A 81 14.20 8.02 -3.10
N SER A 82 14.48 7.44 -1.93
CA SER A 82 14.06 8.02 -0.64
C SER A 82 14.61 9.43 -0.40
N ASP A 83 15.86 9.69 -0.80
CA ASP A 83 16.56 10.97 -0.64
C ASP A 83 16.03 12.09 -1.55
N GLN A 84 15.29 11.72 -2.59
CA GLN A 84 14.66 12.63 -3.56
C GLN A 84 13.18 12.85 -3.28
N TYR A 85 12.65 12.29 -2.19
CA TYR A 85 11.21 12.25 -1.90
C TYR A 85 10.91 12.85 -0.52
N PRO A 86 10.96 14.19 -0.36
CA PRO A 86 10.90 14.84 0.95
C PRO A 86 9.50 14.81 1.61
N THR A 87 8.45 14.55 0.85
CA THR A 87 7.07 14.58 1.34
C THR A 87 6.24 13.58 0.56
N THR A 88 5.44 12.79 1.26
CA THR A 88 4.36 11.98 0.67
C THR A 88 3.02 12.64 0.92
N ILE A 89 2.02 12.26 0.11
CA ILE A 89 0.66 12.78 0.22
C ILE A 89 -0.32 11.63 0.31
N ILE A 90 -1.39 11.85 1.08
CA ILE A 90 -2.54 10.95 1.23
C ILE A 90 -3.80 11.79 1.04
N GLU A 91 -4.84 11.23 0.43
CA GLU A 91 -6.15 11.90 0.36
C GLU A 91 -6.72 12.03 1.78
N SER A 92 -7.18 13.21 2.19
CA SER A 92 -7.61 13.47 3.58
C SER A 92 -8.66 12.47 4.06
N PHE A 93 -9.64 12.14 3.20
CA PHE A 93 -10.70 11.19 3.56
C PHE A 93 -10.16 9.78 3.90
N LYS A 94 -9.03 9.37 3.32
CA LYS A 94 -8.39 8.08 3.64
C LYS A 94 -7.76 8.12 5.03
N LEU A 95 -7.09 9.22 5.35
CA LEU A 95 -6.54 9.43 6.69
C LEU A 95 -7.66 9.39 7.74
N ASP A 96 -8.75 10.12 7.49
CA ASP A 96 -9.92 10.14 8.38
C ASP A 96 -10.53 8.75 8.55
N ALA A 97 -10.63 7.99 7.46
CA ALA A 97 -11.18 6.65 7.51
C ALA A 97 -10.29 5.65 8.27
N ILE A 98 -8.97 5.72 8.10
CA ILE A 98 -8.01 4.93 8.88
C ILE A 98 -8.13 5.28 10.36
N HIS A 99 -8.27 6.56 10.70
CA HIS A 99 -8.51 6.96 12.09
C HIS A 99 -9.85 6.48 12.63
N ALA A 100 -10.91 6.54 11.81
CA ALA A 100 -12.22 6.04 12.20
C ALA A 100 -12.21 4.53 12.50
N SER A 101 -11.53 3.72 11.68
CA SER A 101 -11.42 2.26 11.89
C SER A 101 -10.54 1.90 13.09
N THR A 102 -9.50 2.70 13.36
CA THR A 102 -8.60 2.49 14.49
C THR A 102 -9.17 2.98 15.82
N ASN A 103 -10.00 4.01 15.84
CA ASN A 103 -10.65 4.51 17.06
C ASN A 103 -11.58 3.47 17.74
N GLN A 104 -12.03 2.46 17.00
CA GLN A 104 -12.92 1.40 17.49
C GLN A 104 -12.18 0.08 17.75
N THR A 105 -10.86 0.05 17.55
CA THR A 105 -10.04 -1.16 17.63
C THR A 105 -8.73 -0.89 18.37
N GLU A 106 -7.94 -1.93 18.62
CA GLU A 106 -6.59 -1.78 19.20
C GLU A 106 -5.53 -1.45 18.13
N TYR A 107 -5.97 -1.06 16.93
CA TYR A 107 -5.10 -1.00 15.75
C TYR A 107 -4.35 0.33 15.73
N GLU A 108 -3.04 0.31 15.47
CA GLU A 108 -2.29 1.55 15.25
C GLU A 108 -2.34 1.99 13.78
N PRO A 109 -2.68 3.26 13.49
CA PRO A 109 -2.72 3.77 12.13
C PRO A 109 -1.29 4.05 11.63
N MET A 110 -0.87 3.38 10.56
CA MET A 110 0.49 3.45 10.03
C MET A 110 0.50 3.79 8.53
N LEU A 111 1.55 4.45 8.07
CA LEU A 111 1.85 4.66 6.66
C LEU A 111 3.15 3.97 6.31
N PHE A 112 3.17 3.24 5.19
CA PHE A 112 4.38 2.70 4.59
C PHE A 112 4.59 3.30 3.20
N VAL A 113 5.80 3.82 2.93
CA VAL A 113 6.19 4.32 1.60
C VAL A 113 7.43 3.58 1.14
N PHE A 114 7.30 2.76 0.10
CA PHE A 114 8.39 2.03 -0.52
C PHE A 114 9.01 2.83 -1.66
N PHE A 115 10.34 2.91 -1.68
CA PHE A 115 11.12 3.68 -2.63
C PHE A 115 11.90 2.79 -3.61
N ALA A 116 12.36 3.39 -4.72
CA ALA A 116 13.10 2.69 -5.77
C ALA A 116 14.52 2.24 -5.35
N ASP A 117 15.06 2.77 -4.25
CA ASP A 117 16.37 2.41 -3.71
C ASP A 117 16.30 1.34 -2.59
N ASN A 118 15.29 0.47 -2.65
CA ASN A 118 15.06 -0.61 -1.69
C ASN A 118 14.98 -0.13 -0.24
N LYS A 119 14.34 1.01 -0.01
CA LYS A 119 14.06 1.54 1.31
C LYS A 119 12.56 1.68 1.53
N VAL A 120 12.18 1.66 2.80
CA VAL A 120 10.81 1.97 3.24
C VAL A 120 10.85 3.04 4.32
N PHE A 121 9.98 4.03 4.15
CA PHE A 121 9.60 4.95 5.22
C PHE A 121 8.38 4.39 5.93
N PHE A 122 8.34 4.49 7.27
CA PHE A 122 7.17 4.14 8.05
C PHE A 122 6.85 5.20 9.11
N GLU A 123 5.59 5.59 9.26
CA GLU A 123 5.18 6.53 10.30
C GLU A 123 3.82 6.16 10.89
N LYS A 124 3.67 6.34 12.21
CA LYS A 124 2.37 6.33 12.86
C LYS A 124 1.62 7.60 12.50
N LEU A 125 0.49 7.45 11.81
CA LEU A 125 -0.36 8.56 11.40
C LEU A 125 -0.98 9.22 12.63
N LYS A 126 -0.87 10.55 12.71
CA LYS A 126 -1.44 11.36 13.79
C LYS A 126 -2.80 11.92 13.39
N THR A 127 -3.66 12.11 14.38
CA THR A 127 -4.89 12.86 14.19
C THR A 127 -4.55 14.35 14.10
N GLY A 128 -4.60 14.91 12.89
CA GLY A 128 -4.33 16.32 12.62
C GLY A 128 -2.85 16.71 12.66
N GLY A 129 -2.59 18.01 12.49
CA GLY A 129 -1.23 18.58 12.47
C GLY A 129 -0.48 18.45 11.14
N TYR A 130 -1.10 17.86 10.12
CA TYR A 130 -0.57 17.83 8.76
C TYR A 130 -1.02 19.06 7.96
N GLU A 131 -0.16 19.55 7.07
CA GLU A 131 -0.53 20.59 6.10
C GLU A 131 -1.48 19.98 5.05
N THR A 132 -2.58 20.65 4.76
CA THR A 132 -3.57 20.23 3.75
C THR A 132 -3.51 21.09 2.49
N PHE A 133 -3.90 20.51 1.36
CA PHE A 133 -4.08 21.23 0.10
C PHE A 133 -5.12 20.54 -0.78
N VAL A 134 -5.71 21.30 -1.70
CA VAL A 134 -6.69 20.79 -2.67
C VAL A 134 -6.07 20.76 -4.06
N CYS A 135 -6.25 19.66 -4.79
CA CYS A 135 -5.74 19.50 -6.15
C CYS A 135 -6.76 18.77 -7.05
N PRO A 136 -7.00 19.24 -8.29
CA PRO A 136 -7.80 18.50 -9.26
C PRO A 136 -7.06 17.23 -9.69
N THR A 137 -7.64 16.07 -9.39
CA THR A 137 -7.08 14.75 -9.70
C THR A 137 -8.16 13.82 -10.23
N GLN A 138 -7.76 12.74 -10.93
CA GLN A 138 -8.73 11.78 -11.44
C GLN A 138 -9.53 11.15 -10.28
N ALA A 139 -10.84 11.03 -10.48
CA ALA A 139 -11.69 10.23 -9.60
C ALA A 139 -11.10 8.82 -9.45
N THR A 140 -11.13 8.27 -8.24
CA THR A 140 -10.58 6.94 -7.91
C THR A 140 -11.53 5.80 -8.26
N THR A 141 -12.56 6.07 -9.08
CA THR A 141 -13.51 5.06 -9.55
C THR A 141 -13.01 4.41 -10.84
N MET A 142 -13.04 3.07 -10.92
CA MET A 142 -12.60 2.34 -12.12
C MET A 142 -13.29 2.86 -13.38
N GLY A 143 -12.49 3.27 -14.38
CA GLY A 143 -12.99 3.76 -15.67
C GLY A 143 -13.47 5.21 -15.67
N ASN A 144 -13.45 5.90 -14.52
CA ASN A 144 -13.75 7.32 -14.45
C ASN A 144 -12.47 8.14 -14.67
N THR A 145 -12.49 9.04 -15.65
CA THR A 145 -11.36 9.93 -15.99
C THR A 145 -11.62 11.39 -15.62
N GLU A 146 -12.79 11.67 -15.04
CA GLU A 146 -13.17 12.99 -14.56
C GLU A 146 -12.17 13.49 -13.51
N LEU A 147 -11.79 14.76 -13.65
CA LEU A 147 -10.99 15.45 -12.65
C LEU A 147 -11.92 16.02 -11.59
N ILE A 148 -11.75 15.55 -10.36
CA ILE A 148 -12.43 16.09 -9.19
C ILE A 148 -11.42 16.75 -8.26
N ASN A 149 -11.84 17.82 -7.60
CA ASN A 149 -11.03 18.43 -6.56
C ASN A 149 -10.97 17.48 -5.36
N LYS A 150 -9.77 17.00 -5.07
CA LYS A 150 -9.50 16.16 -3.90
C LYS A 150 -8.64 16.92 -2.91
N GLU A 151 -8.94 16.74 -1.63
CA GLU A 151 -8.11 17.25 -0.56
C GLU A 151 -7.06 16.20 -0.17
N PHE A 152 -5.83 16.67 0.04
CA PHE A 152 -4.69 15.87 0.43
C PHE A 152 -4.02 16.43 1.67
N VAL A 153 -3.51 15.54 2.50
CA VAL A 153 -2.57 15.84 3.58
C VAL A 153 -1.14 15.60 3.12
N LYS A 154 -0.22 16.49 3.51
CA LYS A 154 1.23 16.34 3.33
C LYS A 154 1.85 15.72 4.57
N ILE A 155 2.61 14.64 4.35
CA ILE A 155 3.34 13.93 5.39
C ILE A 155 4.83 14.03 5.06
N PRO A 156 5.61 14.81 5.83
CA PRO A 156 7.05 14.92 5.65
C PRO A 156 7.73 13.57 5.84
N ILE A 157 8.72 13.24 5.01
CA ILE A 157 9.52 12.03 5.18
C ILE A 157 10.68 12.35 6.14
N ASP A 158 10.58 11.89 7.38
CA ASP A 158 11.70 11.92 8.33
C ASP A 158 12.66 10.76 8.06
N ASN A 159 13.91 11.06 7.73
CA ASN A 159 14.96 10.07 7.47
C ASN A 159 15.20 9.10 8.64
N LYS A 160 14.85 9.49 9.88
CA LYS A 160 14.93 8.58 11.05
C LYS A 160 14.00 7.39 10.95
N ASN A 161 12.92 7.55 10.18
CA ASN A 161 11.88 6.56 9.95
C ASN A 161 12.08 5.82 8.61
N VAL A 162 13.24 5.98 7.97
CA VAL A 162 13.59 5.31 6.72
C VAL A 162 14.57 4.17 7.00
N ILE A 163 14.23 2.96 6.57
CA ILE A 163 15.06 1.77 6.73
C ILE A 163 15.31 1.09 5.38
N SER A 164 16.41 0.36 5.29
CA SER A 164 16.73 -0.47 4.11
C SER A 164 16.05 -1.83 4.20
N LEU A 165 15.57 -2.30 3.06
CA LEU A 165 15.08 -3.66 2.89
C LEU A 165 16.24 -4.59 2.53
N LYS A 166 16.20 -5.81 3.03
CA LYS A 166 17.24 -6.85 2.81
C LYS A 166 16.87 -7.80 1.70
#